data_AF-A0A177LVQ4-F1
#
_entry.id   AF-A0A177LVQ4-F1
#
_cell.length_a   1.000
_cell.length_b   1.000
_cell.length_c   1.000
_cell.angle_alpha   90.00
_cell.angle_beta   90.00
_cell.angle_gamma   90.00
#
_symmetry.space_group_name_H-M   'P 1'
#
loop_
_entity.id
_entity.type
_entity.pdbx_description
1 polymer ?
#
loop_
_entity_poly.entity_id
_entity_poly.type
_entity_poly.pdbx_seq_one_letter_code
_entity_poly.pdbx_strand_id
1 'polypeptide(L)'
;MTKGYRAKKDAQKKLETLFEELLEHEGFGELRVDMRLLKRGQKEVIIYCGKQYRYVLDFQVQDAPTGTRDTNPLLERREQH
;
A
#
# COMPACT_ATOMS: atom_id res chain seq x y z
N MET A 1 -17.16 8.03 -3.91
CA MET A 1 -16.22 7.02 -3.39
C MET A 1 -15.49 6.39 -4.56
N THR A 2 -14.21 6.69 -4.74
CA THR A 2 -13.38 6.24 -5.88
C THR A 2 -13.22 4.72 -5.88
N LYS A 3 -13.39 4.11 -7.06
CA LYS A 3 -13.45 2.65 -7.27
C LYS A 3 -12.23 1.90 -6.71
N GLY A 4 -11.04 2.51 -6.77
CA GLY A 4 -9.80 1.95 -6.21
C GLY A 4 -9.77 1.77 -4.69
N TYR A 5 -10.57 2.53 -3.92
CA TYR A 5 -10.58 2.39 -2.45
C TYR A 5 -11.25 1.08 -2.00
N ARG A 6 -12.26 0.61 -2.74
CA ARG A 6 -12.97 -0.64 -2.43
C ARG A 6 -12.06 -1.85 -2.68
N ALA A 7 -11.37 -1.87 -3.81
CA ALA A 7 -10.43 -2.93 -4.15
C ALA A 7 -9.29 -3.06 -3.11
N LYS A 8 -8.80 -1.95 -2.53
CA LYS A 8 -7.81 -1.98 -1.46
C LYS A 8 -8.34 -2.69 -0.22
N LYS A 9 -9.53 -2.30 0.24
CA LYS A 9 -10.18 -2.91 1.40
C LYS A 9 -10.46 -4.39 1.18
N ASP A 10 -10.94 -4.74 -0.01
CA ASP A 10 -11.25 -6.13 -0.36
C ASP A 10 -9.99 -7.00 -0.36
N ALA A 11 -8.87 -6.51 -0.90
CA ALA A 11 -7.59 -7.21 -0.88
C ALA A 11 -7.06 -7.38 0.56
N GLN A 12 -7.13 -6.34 1.40
CA GLN A 12 -6.70 -6.42 2.80
C GLN A 12 -7.53 -7.43 3.58
N LYS A 13 -8.86 -7.35 3.47
CA LYS A 13 -9.75 -8.28 4.16
C LYS A 13 -9.52 -9.72 3.71
N LYS A 14 -9.29 -9.93 2.40
CA LYS A 14 -9.03 -11.29 1.91
C LYS A 14 -7.70 -11.84 2.42
N LEU A 15 -6.66 -11.01 2.50
CA LEU A 15 -5.38 -11.42 3.07
C LEU A 15 -5.51 -11.85 4.54
N GLU A 16 -6.24 -11.06 5.34
CA GLU A 16 -6.50 -11.35 6.75
C GLU A 16 -7.23 -12.69 6.92
N THR A 17 -8.32 -12.90 6.18
CA THR A 17 -9.07 -14.17 6.20
C THR A 17 -8.21 -15.36 5.78
N LEU A 18 -7.42 -15.24 4.70
CA LEU A 18 -6.55 -16.34 4.25
C LEU A 18 -5.45 -16.65 5.27
N PHE A 19 -4.97 -15.63 5.97
CA PHE A 19 -3.96 -15.80 7.02
C PHE A 19 -4.55 -16.52 8.24
N GLU A 20 -5.75 -16.16 8.68
CA GLU A 20 -6.49 -16.87 9.73
C GLU A 20 -6.75 -18.33 9.34
N GLU A 21 -7.23 -18.57 8.12
CA GLU A 21 -7.44 -19.93 7.59
C GLU A 21 -6.14 -20.75 7.62
N LEU A 22 -4.98 -20.15 7.32
CA LEU A 22 -3.67 -20.82 7.42
C LEU A 22 -3.26 -21.10 8.86
N LEU A 23 -3.56 -20.20 9.79
CA LEU A 23 -3.22 -20.38 11.20
C LEU A 23 -4.00 -21.52 11.84
N GLU A 24 -5.26 -21.70 11.45
CA GLU A 24 -6.12 -22.79 11.94
C GLU A 24 -5.83 -24.12 11.25
N HIS A 25 -5.09 -24.11 10.14
CA HIS A 25 -4.82 -25.31 9.37
C HIS A 25 -3.72 -26.16 10.02
N GLU A 26 -4.05 -27.38 10.44
CA GLU A 26 -3.07 -28.36 10.91
C GLU A 26 -2.36 -28.99 9.71
N GLY A 27 -1.28 -28.36 9.24
CA GLY A 27 -0.49 -28.82 8.10
C GLY A 27 0.44 -27.76 7.53
N PHE A 28 0.90 -27.96 6.29
CA PHE A 28 1.66 -26.97 5.54
C PHE A 28 0.72 -26.09 4.71
N GLY A 29 0.79 -24.78 4.93
CA GLY A 29 0.12 -23.77 4.11
C GLY A 29 1.12 -22.79 3.52
N GLU A 30 0.94 -22.44 2.25
CA GLU A 30 1.73 -21.40 1.58
C GLU A 30 0.84 -20.19 1.28
N LEU A 31 1.24 -19.03 1.78
CA LEU A 31 0.64 -17.73 1.47
C LEU A 31 1.70 -16.85 0.79
N ARG A 32 1.46 -16.47 -0.46
CA ARG A 32 2.35 -15.60 -1.23
C ARG A 32 1.60 -14.38 -1.76
N VAL A 33 2.22 -13.21 -1.63
CA VAL A 33 1.68 -11.95 -2.15
C VAL A 33 2.67 -11.33 -3.13
N ASP A 34 2.25 -11.21 -4.38
CA ASP A 34 3.00 -10.52 -5.43
C ASP A 34 2.35 -9.16 -5.69
N MET A 35 3.14 -8.08 -5.64
CA MET A 35 2.69 -6.73 -5.98
C MET A 35 3.41 -6.24 -7.23
N ARG A 36 2.65 -5.82 -8.24
CA ARG A 36 3.19 -5.30 -9.51
C ARG A 36 2.72 -3.88 -9.75
N LEU A 37 3.66 -3.00 -10.08
CA LEU A 37 3.35 -1.64 -10.52
C LEU A 37 2.93 -1.69 -11.99
N LEU A 38 1.71 -1.22 -12.28
CA LEU A 38 1.19 -1.12 -13.64
C LEU A 38 1.40 0.30 -14.19
N LYS A 39 1.32 0.41 -15.52
CA LYS A 39 1.32 1.71 -16.21
C LYS A 39 0.08 2.51 -15.78
N ARG A 40 0.21 3.85 -15.70
CA ARG A 40 -0.85 4.81 -15.29
C ARG A 40 -1.17 4.86 -13.80
N GLY A 41 -0.21 4.53 -12.93
CA GLY A 41 -0.41 4.65 -11.47
C GLY A 41 -1.43 3.64 -10.95
N GLN A 42 -1.52 2.46 -11.56
CA GLN A 42 -2.26 1.34 -10.99
C GLN A 42 -1.28 0.37 -10.35
N LYS A 43 -1.73 -0.36 -9.32
CA LYS A 43 -0.98 -1.41 -8.66
C LYS A 43 -1.81 -2.69 -8.72
N GLU A 44 -1.23 -3.74 -9.26
CA GLU A 44 -1.82 -5.07 -9.20
C GLU A 44 -1.31 -5.79 -7.94
N VAL A 45 -2.22 -6.43 -7.23
CA VAL A 45 -1.94 -7.28 -6.07
C VAL A 45 -2.47 -8.68 -6.37
N ILE A 46 -1.59 -9.67 -6.32
CA ILE A 46 -1.92 -11.07 -6.54
C ILE A 46 -1.63 -11.82 -5.24
N ILE A 47 -2.62 -12.55 -4.72
CA ILE A 47 -2.51 -13.37 -3.51
C ILE A 47 -2.66 -14.84 -3.92
N TYR A 48 -1.69 -15.66 -3.53
CA TYR A 48 -1.66 -17.10 -3.74
C TYR A 48 -1.84 -17.82 -2.41
N CYS A 49 -2.86 -18.67 -2.32
CA CYS A 49 -3.16 -19.50 -1.15
C CYS A 49 -4.01 -20.71 -1.61
N GLY A 50 -3.39 -21.64 -2.34
CA GLY A 50 -4.08 -22.74 -3.06
C GLY A 50 -4.96 -22.28 -4.25
N LYS A 51 -5.43 -21.03 -4.25
CA LYS A 51 -6.09 -20.32 -5.35
C LYS A 51 -5.41 -18.97 -5.57
N GLN A 52 -5.57 -18.44 -6.77
CA GLN A 52 -5.05 -17.12 -7.12
C GLN A 52 -6.15 -16.06 -7.06
N TYR A 53 -5.95 -15.04 -6.23
CA TYR A 53 -6.82 -13.87 -6.14
C TYR A 53 -6.09 -12.66 -6.72
N ARG A 54 -6.77 -11.88 -7.58
CA ARG A 54 -6.16 -10.73 -8.27
C ARG A 54 -6.98 -9.47 -8.04
N TYR A 55 -6.30 -8.41 -7.62
CA TYR A 55 -6.87 -7.10 -7.33
C TYR A 55 -6.11 -6.03 -8.09
N VAL A 56 -6.83 -5.08 -8.69
CA VAL A 56 -6.25 -3.90 -9.32
C VAL A 56 -6.62 -2.68 -8.48
N LEU A 57 -5.61 -1.98 -7.99
CA LEU A 57 -5.71 -0.81 -7.13
C LEU A 57 -5.33 0.44 -7.92
N ASP A 58 -6.14 1.49 -7.81
CA ASP A 58 -5.70 2.81 -8.25
C ASP A 58 -4.72 3.37 -7.21
N PHE A 59 -3.46 3.53 -7.61
CA PHE A 59 -2.41 4.14 -6.81
C PHE A 59 -2.22 5.58 -7.29
N GLN A 60 -2.95 6.52 -6.68
CA GLN A 60 -2.59 7.93 -6.78
C GLN A 60 -1.22 8.05 -6.11
N VAL A 61 -0.15 8.09 -6.93
CA VAL A 61 1.13 8.62 -6.47
C VAL A 61 0.76 10.02 -6.00
N GLN A 62 0.75 10.26 -4.69
CA GLN A 62 0.92 11.62 -4.22
C GLN A 62 2.32 11.98 -4.69
N ASP A 63 2.43 12.54 -5.90
CA ASP A 63 3.63 13.21 -6.34
C ASP A 63 3.98 14.15 -5.19
N ALA A 64 5.09 13.84 -4.51
CA ALA A 64 5.61 14.69 -3.47
C ALA A 64 5.69 16.10 -4.06
N PRO A 65 5.15 17.14 -3.38
CA PRO A 65 5.30 18.49 -3.89
C PRO A 65 6.78 18.73 -4.07
N THR A 66 7.18 19.02 -5.30
CA THR A 66 8.50 19.56 -5.63
C THR A 66 8.52 20.96 -5.01
N GLY A 67 8.73 21.02 -3.71
CA GLY A 67 8.90 22.23 -2.93
C GLY A 67 10.39 22.41 -2.74
N THR A 68 10.95 23.31 -3.54
CA THR A 68 12.27 23.92 -3.37
C THR A 68 12.58 24.06 -1.88
N ARG A 69 13.61 23.38 -1.40
CA ARG A 69 14.21 23.69 -0.10
C ARG A 69 14.92 25.02 -0.25
N ASP A 70 14.18 26.12 -0.15
CA ASP A 70 14.76 27.40 0.20
C ASP A 70 15.37 27.25 1.59
N THR A 71 16.68 27.05 1.61
CA THR A 71 17.49 27.22 2.81
C THR A 71 17.34 28.67 3.27
N ASN A 72 16.58 28.90 4.33
CA ASN A 72 16.62 30.16 5.06
C ASN A 72 17.35 29.96 6.40
N PRO A 73 18.68 30.15 6.47
CA PRO A 73 19.40 30.21 7.74
C PRO A 73 19.29 31.63 8.30
N LEU A 74 18.16 31.98 8.92
CA LEU A 74 18.02 33.27 9.59
C LEU A 74 17.03 33.21 10.75
N LEU A 75 17.40 32.43 11.78
CA LEU A 75 16.76 32.48 13.11
C LEU A 75 17.78 32.46 14.26
N GLU A 76 18.99 32.98 14.00
CA GLU A 76 19.90 33.40 15.07
C GLU A 76 20.24 34.86 14.86
N ARG A 77 19.32 35.74 15.25
CA ARG A 77 19.67 37.01 15.87
C ARG A 77 18.41 37.71 16.38
N ARG A 78 18.50 38.13 17.65
CA ARG A 78 17.68 39.15 18.35
C ARG A 78 16.35 38.57 18.91
N GLU A 79 15.96 38.69 20.18
CA GLU A 79 16.21 39.66 21.28
C GLU A 79 15.91 38.91 22.62
N GLN A 80 16.75 38.92 23.65
CA GLN A 80 16.81 39.95 24.71
C GLN A 80 15.46 40.50 25.16
N HIS A 81 14.90 39.95 26.25
CA HIS A 81 14.46 40.71 27.43
C HIS A 81 14.26 39.81 28.64
#